data_AF-A0A2G9P4N8-F1
#
_entry.id   AF-A0A2G9P4N8-F1
#
_cell.length_a   1.000
_cell.length_b   1.000
_cell.length_c   1.000
_cell.angle_alpha   90.00
_cell.angle_beta   90.00
_cell.angle_gamma   90.00
#
_symmetry.space_group_name_H-M   'P 1'
#
loop_
_entity.id
_entity.type
_entity.pdbx_description
1 polymer ?
#
loop_
_entity_poly.entity_id
_entity_poly.type
_entity_poly.pdbx_seq_one_letter_code
_entity_poly.pdbx_strand_id
1 'polypeptide(L)'
;MRSTYLREHKKVQDSLRSGAADDIYVPSLWYYDRLHFLAGQTEPRPALSTLPSTLPSTSAETSDVQPGPSRQQHVEEPSLSPIPPPATPPTPEPQPGRTRVRKTRE
;
A
#
# COMPACT_ATOMS: atom_id res chain seq x y z
N MET A 1 5.18 20.04 7.71
CA MET A 1 5.36 18.96 8.70
C MET A 1 5.94 17.68 8.11
N ARG A 2 5.37 17.09 7.04
CA ARG A 2 6.01 15.92 6.39
C ARG A 2 7.40 16.22 5.81
N SER A 3 7.53 17.32 5.06
CA SER A 3 8.79 17.69 4.41
C SER A 3 9.94 17.97 5.37
N THR A 4 9.67 18.56 6.53
CA THR A 4 10.68 18.81 7.59
C THR A 4 11.16 17.50 8.20
N TYR A 5 10.24 16.58 8.51
CA TYR A 5 10.57 15.25 9.01
C TYR A 5 11.46 14.48 8.04
N LEU A 6 11.12 14.49 6.74
CA LEU A 6 11.90 13.78 5.72
C LEU A 6 13.35 14.29 5.61
N ARG A 7 13.56 15.61 5.73
CA ARG A 7 14.91 16.19 5.74
C ARG A 7 15.70 15.76 6.97
N GLU A 8 15.09 15.82 8.15
CA GLU A 8 15.73 15.37 9.39
C GLU A 8 16.04 13.86 9.34
N HIS A 9 15.10 13.05 8.88
CA HIS A 9 15.27 11.61 8.73
C HIS A 9 16.37 11.25 7.74
N LYS A 10 16.46 11.97 6.62
CA LYS A 10 17.55 11.80 5.66
C LYS A 10 18.91 12.12 6.29
N LYS A 11 19.04 13.14 7.14
CA LYS A 11 20.30 13.43 7.85
C LYS A 11 20.70 12.31 8.80
N VAL A 12 19.75 11.72 9.53
CA VAL A 12 20.01 10.54 10.39
C VAL A 12 20.50 9.36 9.55
N GLN A 13 19.80 9.05 8.46
CA GLN A 13 20.19 7.95 7.56
C GLN A 13 21.54 8.21 6.88
N ASP A 14 21.79 9.45 6.46
CA ASP A 14 23.05 9.84 5.83
C ASP A 14 24.21 9.73 6.83
N SER A 15 24.02 10.16 8.07
CA SER A 15 24.99 10.00 9.15
C SER A 15 25.27 8.52 9.47
N LEU A 16 24.24 7.68 9.54
CA LEU A 16 24.39 6.23 9.70
C LEU A 16 25.12 5.59 8.52
N ARG A 17 24.82 6.02 7.28
CA ARG A 17 25.43 5.50 6.05
C ARG A 17 26.90 5.92 5.90
N SER A 18 27.24 7.13 6.34
CA SER A 18 28.60 7.64 6.30
C SER A 18 29.53 6.94 7.30
N GLY A 19 29.00 6.17 8.26
CA GLY A 19 29.81 5.35 9.16
C GLY A 19 30.79 6.15 10.03
N ALA A 20 30.57 7.46 10.18
CA ALA A 20 31.30 8.27 11.13
C ALA A 20 30.90 7.79 12.53
N ALA A 21 31.71 6.89 13.09
CA ALA A 21 31.40 6.12 14.30
C ALA A 21 31.04 7.01 15.49
N ASP A 22 31.52 8.25 15.49
CA ASP A 22 31.40 9.17 16.62
C ASP A 22 30.34 10.27 16.42
N ASP A 23 29.82 10.48 15.20
CA ASP A 23 28.95 11.61 14.85
C ASP A 23 27.60 11.17 14.28
N ILE A 24 26.85 10.37 15.06
CA ILE A 24 25.45 10.08 14.71
C ILE A 24 24.62 11.35 14.85
N TYR A 25 24.04 11.81 13.75
CA TYR A 25 23.20 13.01 13.73
C TYR A 25 21.96 12.81 14.62
N VAL A 26 21.83 13.68 15.63
CA VAL A 26 20.66 13.71 16.52
C VAL A 26 19.64 14.71 15.98
N PRO A 27 18.41 14.27 15.63
CA PRO A 27 17.35 15.18 15.20
C PRO A 27 17.04 16.26 16.24
N SER A 28 16.89 17.52 15.82
CA SER A 28 16.53 18.60 16.77
C SER A 28 15.03 18.71 17.03
N LEU A 29 14.23 17.99 16.23
CA LEU A 29 12.79 18.08 16.22
C LEU A 29 12.19 17.33 17.43
N TRP A 30 11.61 18.06 18.39
CA TRP A 30 11.06 17.49 19.65
C TRP A 30 9.98 16.42 19.46
N TYR A 31 9.31 16.43 18.31
CA TYR A 31 8.26 15.49 17.93
C TYR A 31 8.70 14.51 16.85
N TYR A 32 10.02 14.32 16.68
CA TYR A 32 10.59 13.41 15.68
C TYR A 32 10.04 11.99 15.83
N ASP A 33 10.08 11.44 17.05
CA ASP A 33 9.60 10.07 17.32
C ASP A 33 8.11 9.90 17.04
N ARG A 34 7.32 10.95 17.31
CA ARG A 34 5.87 10.95 17.04
C ARG A 34 5.55 10.98 15.55
N LEU A 35 6.50 11.41 14.72
CA LEU A 35 6.36 11.44 13.26
C LEU A 35 6.95 10.22 12.56
N HIS A 36 7.47 9.24 13.31
CA HIS A 36 8.14 8.09 12.71
C HIS A 36 7.23 7.28 11.76
N PHE A 37 5.92 7.32 11.99
CA PHE A 37 4.91 6.70 11.09
C PHE A 37 4.97 7.22 9.65
N LEU A 38 5.53 8.41 9.41
CA LEU A 38 5.70 8.97 8.07
C LEU A 38 6.80 8.27 7.26
N ALA A 39 7.75 7.58 7.89
CA ALA A 39 8.81 6.86 7.19
C ALA A 39 8.25 5.76 6.27
N GLY A 40 7.25 5.01 6.74
CA GLY A 40 6.62 3.94 5.95
C GLY A 40 5.76 4.44 4.78
N GLN A 41 5.47 5.74 4.71
CA GLN A 41 4.68 6.34 3.63
C GLN A 41 5.56 6.94 2.52
N THR A 42 6.86 7.08 2.76
CA THR A 42 7.79 7.69 1.81
C THR A 42 8.74 6.69 1.17
N GLU A 43 8.72 5.43 1.58
CA GLU A 43 9.59 4.42 0.98
C GLU A 43 9.21 4.29 -0.50
N PRO A 44 10.12 4.64 -1.42
CA PRO A 44 9.84 4.45 -2.84
C PRO A 44 9.65 2.97 -3.05
N ARG A 45 8.49 2.57 -3.60
CA ARG A 45 8.28 1.19 -3.99
C ARG A 45 9.44 0.79 -4.93
N PRO A 46 10.18 -0.29 -4.65
CA PRO A 46 11.23 -0.74 -5.54
C PRO A 46 10.63 -0.99 -6.92
N ALA A 47 11.31 -0.48 -7.95
CA ALA A 47 10.89 -0.70 -9.33
C ALA A 47 10.98 -2.20 -9.64
N LEU A 48 9.83 -2.84 -9.86
CA LEU A 48 9.81 -4.19 -10.39
C LEU A 48 10.04 -4.08 -11.89
N SER A 49 11.24 -4.47 -12.33
CA SER A 49 11.50 -4.66 -13.75
C SER A 49 10.65 -5.82 -14.25
N THR A 50 9.74 -5.55 -15.19
CA THR A 50 9.01 -6.60 -15.93
C THR A 50 9.90 -7.29 -16.96
N LEU A 51 11.13 -6.78 -17.17
CA LEU A 51 12.06 -7.41 -18.10
C LEU A 51 12.58 -8.71 -17.47
N PRO A 52 12.59 -9.82 -18.22
CA PRO A 52 13.29 -11.02 -17.79
C PRO A 52 14.77 -10.64 -17.60
N SER A 53 15.28 -10.77 -16.37
CA SER A 53 16.70 -10.66 -16.05
C SER A 53 17.46 -11.89 -16.57
N THR A 54 17.28 -12.19 -17.84
CA THR A 54 17.92 -13.28 -18.59
C THR A 54 17.98 -12.79 -20.03
N LEU A 55 18.92 -11.87 -20.29
CA LEU A 55 19.59 -11.94 -21.58
C LEU A 55 20.41 -13.23 -21.56
N PRO A 56 20.22 -14.16 -22.53
CA PRO A 56 21.15 -15.25 -22.69
C PRO A 56 22.48 -14.64 -23.14
N SER A 57 23.45 -14.52 -22.24
CA SER A 57 24.85 -14.57 -22.66
C SER A 57 24.99 -15.87 -23.44
N THR A 58 25.25 -15.76 -24.74
CA THR A 58 25.65 -16.88 -25.58
C THR A 58 26.94 -17.48 -25.00
N SER A 59 26.81 -18.43 -24.09
CA SER A 59 27.78 -19.51 -23.95
C SER A 59 27.07 -20.73 -24.50
N ALA A 60 27.39 -21.03 -25.76
CA ALA A 60 26.90 -22.21 -26.45
C ALA A 60 27.45 -23.48 -25.80
N GLU A 61 26.75 -24.59 -26.12
CA GLU A 61 27.06 -26.01 -25.87
C GLU A 61 26.80 -26.58 -24.46
N THR A 62 26.14 -27.72 -24.28
CA THR A 62 25.48 -28.71 -25.16
C THR A 62 24.65 -29.64 -24.27
N SER A 63 23.54 -30.17 -24.82
CA SER A 63 22.94 -31.51 -24.61
C SER A 63 22.78 -32.03 -23.16
N ASP A 64 21.63 -32.49 -22.68
CA ASP A 64 20.77 -33.53 -23.26
C ASP A 64 19.60 -33.83 -22.29
N VAL A 65 18.48 -34.30 -22.83
CA VAL A 65 17.31 -34.95 -22.19
C VAL A 65 16.35 -34.11 -21.32
N GLN A 66 15.19 -33.79 -21.91
CA GLN A 66 13.86 -33.80 -21.24
C GLN A 66 13.27 -35.22 -21.38
N PRO A 67 12.50 -35.77 -20.42
CA PRO A 67 11.09 -35.37 -20.14
C PRO A 67 10.72 -35.44 -18.62
N GLY A 68 9.60 -34.96 -18.07
CA GLY A 68 8.29 -34.57 -18.57
C GLY A 68 7.38 -34.05 -17.42
N PRO A 69 6.06 -33.85 -17.66
CA PRO A 69 5.17 -32.93 -16.93
C PRO A 69 4.34 -33.58 -15.81
N SER A 70 3.53 -32.75 -15.10
CA SER A 70 2.46 -33.06 -14.10
C SER A 70 2.91 -32.77 -12.65
N ARG A 71 2.20 -32.00 -11.81
CA ARG A 71 0.76 -32.04 -11.55
C ARG A 71 0.34 -30.80 -10.73
N GLN A 72 -0.79 -30.21 -11.09
CA GLN A 72 -1.50 -29.15 -10.37
C GLN A 72 -1.76 -29.53 -8.90
N GLN A 73 -1.50 -28.61 -7.96
CA GLN A 73 -2.25 -28.42 -6.70
C GLN A 73 -2.09 -26.93 -6.33
N HIS A 74 -2.98 -26.04 -6.79
CA HIS A 74 -4.11 -25.53 -6.00
C HIS A 74 -3.83 -25.60 -4.49
N VAL A 75 -3.25 -24.54 -3.96
CA VAL A 75 -3.35 -24.20 -2.55
C VAL A 75 -4.33 -23.03 -2.43
N GLU A 76 -5.44 -23.38 -1.80
CA GLU A 76 -6.56 -22.57 -1.35
C GLU A 76 -6.20 -21.10 -1.02
N GLU A 77 -6.91 -20.17 -1.66
CA GLU A 77 -6.99 -18.76 -1.25
C GLU A 77 -7.59 -18.69 0.16
N PRO A 78 -6.95 -18.04 1.15
CA PRO A 78 -7.57 -17.86 2.45
C PRO A 78 -8.79 -16.96 2.28
N SER A 79 -9.98 -17.55 2.41
CA SER A 79 -11.27 -16.89 2.33
C SER A 79 -11.31 -15.66 3.24
N LEU A 80 -11.16 -14.47 2.65
CA LEU A 80 -11.48 -13.22 3.31
C LEU A 80 -13.00 -13.10 3.32
N SER A 81 -13.57 -13.40 4.49
CA SER A 81 -15.00 -13.24 4.76
C SER A 81 -15.44 -11.82 4.39
N PRO A 82 -16.54 -11.63 3.65
CA PRO A 82 -17.03 -10.29 3.34
C PRO A 82 -17.42 -9.55 4.63
N ILE A 83 -16.78 -8.42 4.87
CA ILE A 83 -17.17 -7.48 5.93
C ILE A 83 -18.56 -6.92 5.54
N PRO A 84 -19.59 -6.99 6.39
CA PRO A 84 -20.89 -6.39 6.08
C PRO A 84 -20.74 -4.86 5.96
N PRO A 85 -21.50 -4.21 5.07
CA PRO A 85 -21.47 -2.75 4.96
C PRO A 85 -21.97 -2.11 6.27
N PRO A 86 -21.47 -0.92 6.64
CA PRO A 86 -21.96 -0.20 7.81
C PRO A 86 -23.46 0.07 7.65
N ALA A 87 -24.21 -0.14 8.74
CA ALA A 87 -25.64 0.06 8.79
C ALA A 87 -26.02 1.44 8.22
N THR A 88 -26.78 1.43 7.13
CA THR A 88 -27.51 2.61 6.66
C THR A 88 -28.45 3.07 7.78
N PRO A 89 -28.49 4.38 8.13
CA PRO A 89 -29.54 4.88 9.00
C PRO A 89 -30.90 4.59 8.35
N PRO A 90 -31.97 4.32 9.12
CA PRO A 90 -33.27 4.01 8.54
C PRO A 90 -33.74 5.20 7.69
N THR A 91 -33.94 4.93 6.40
CA THR A 91 -34.68 5.79 5.47
C THR A 91 -35.98 6.23 6.16
N PRO A 92 -36.30 7.54 6.22
CA PRO A 92 -37.60 7.95 6.72
C PRO A 92 -38.68 7.42 5.78
N GLU A 93 -39.45 6.46 6.29
CA GLU A 93 -40.64 5.93 5.65
C GLU A 93 -41.62 7.09 5.38
N PRO A 94 -42.09 7.29 4.13
CA PRO A 94 -43.09 8.31 3.84
C PRO A 94 -44.43 7.91 4.47
N GLN A 95 -44.80 8.62 5.54
CA GLN A 95 -46.10 8.52 6.21
C GLN A 95 -47.26 8.63 5.21
N PRO A 96 -48.15 7.64 5.12
CA PRO A 96 -49.31 7.74 4.26
C PRO A 96 -50.37 8.61 4.92
N GLY A 97 -50.77 9.67 4.23
CA GLY A 97 -52.07 10.29 4.45
C GLY A 97 -52.06 11.62 5.19
N ARG A 98 -52.03 12.71 4.42
CA ARG A 98 -52.85 13.89 4.68
C ARG A 98 -53.37 14.39 3.34
N THR A 99 -54.56 13.96 2.97
CA THR A 99 -55.30 14.52 1.84
C THR A 99 -55.55 16.00 2.14
N ARG A 100 -54.96 16.90 1.34
CA ARG A 100 -55.42 18.30 1.30
C ARG A 100 -56.15 18.53 -0.01
N VAL A 101 -57.47 18.56 0.17
CA VAL A 101 -58.57 19.05 -0.65
C VAL A 101 -58.13 19.91 -1.85
N ARG A 102 -58.58 19.49 -3.03
CA ARG A 102 -58.60 20.30 -4.26
C ARG A 102 -59.44 21.54 -4.01
N LYS A 103 -58.88 22.74 -4.17
CA LYS A 103 -59.68 23.97 -4.28
C LYS A 103 -59.53 24.53 -5.68
N THR A 104 -60.54 24.17 -6.47
CA THR A 104 -60.89 24.61 -7.80
C THR A 104 -61.17 26.12 -7.83
N ARG A 105 -60.66 26.83 -8.85
CA ARG A 105 -61.25 27.99 -9.56
C ARG A 105 -61.53 29.25 -8.71
N GLU A 106 -61.39 30.50 -9.17
CA GLU A 106 -61.59 31.13 -10.48
C GLU A 106 -60.45 32.09 -10.86
#